data_AF-A0AA40HVF5-F1
#
_entry.id   AF-A0AA40HVF5-F1
#
_cell.length_a   1.000
_cell.length_b   1.000
_cell.length_c   1.000
_cell.angle_alpha   90.00
_cell.angle_beta   90.00
_cell.angle_gamma   90.00
#
_symmetry.space_group_name_H-M   'P 1'
#
loop_
_entity.id
_entity.type
_entity.pdbx_description
1 polymer ?
#
loop_
_entity_poly.entity_id
_entity_poly.type
_entity_poly.pdbx_seq_one_letter_code
_entity_poly.pdbx_strand_id
1 'polypeptide(L)'
;MLFKQQVWLRQKLLVLGSLAVGSLLYLVARVGSLDRLQPICPIEGRFGARGQAEFPLRALQFKRGLLHEFRKGNVSKEQVRLHDLVQQLPKAIIIGVRKGGTRALLEMLNLHPAVVKASQEIHFFDNDENYAKGIEWYRKKMPFSYPQQITIEKSPAYFITEEVPERIYKMNSSIKLLIIVREPTTRAISDYTQVLEGKEGRIKLITSLRSWQ
;
A
#
# COMPACT_ATOMS: atom_id res chain seq x y z
N MET A 1 21.87 -51.06 -43.44
CA MET A 1 21.45 -49.64 -43.27
C MET A 1 20.21 -49.46 -42.39
N LEU A 2 19.24 -50.38 -42.38
CA LEU A 2 17.98 -50.28 -41.62
C LEU A 2 18.14 -50.18 -40.08
N PHE A 3 19.13 -50.86 -39.49
CA PHE A 3 19.31 -50.90 -38.02
C PHE A 3 19.74 -49.54 -37.43
N LYS A 4 20.62 -48.80 -38.12
CA LYS A 4 21.05 -47.46 -37.67
C LYS A 4 19.90 -46.45 -37.71
N GLN A 5 19.01 -46.57 -38.71
CA GLN A 5 17.85 -45.70 -38.88
C GLN A 5 16.80 -45.95 -37.77
N GLN A 6 16.64 -47.22 -37.36
CA GLN A 6 15.77 -47.61 -36.25
C GLN A 6 16.26 -47.10 -34.89
N VAL A 7 17.57 -47.18 -34.62
CA VAL A 7 18.17 -46.65 -33.39
C VAL A 7 18.02 -45.13 -33.33
N TRP A 8 18.25 -44.44 -34.45
CA TRP A 8 18.10 -42.98 -34.54
C TRP A 8 16.66 -42.51 -34.34
N LEU A 9 15.68 -43.23 -34.90
CA LEU A 9 14.26 -42.97 -34.69
C LEU A 9 13.85 -43.18 -33.23
N ARG A 10 14.31 -44.25 -32.58
CA ARG A 10 14.04 -44.52 -31.16
C ARG A 10 14.61 -43.43 -30.25
N GLN A 11 15.82 -42.95 -30.53
CA GLN A 11 16.46 -41.90 -29.75
C GLN A 11 15.72 -40.57 -29.89
N LYS A 12 15.24 -40.22 -31.10
CA LYS A 12 14.39 -39.04 -31.30
C LYS A 12 13.03 -39.14 -30.60
N LEU A 13 12.39 -40.31 -30.62
CA LEU A 13 11.14 -40.54 -29.90
C LEU A 13 11.32 -40.43 -28.38
N LEU A 14 12.43 -40.92 -27.83
CA LEU A 14 12.76 -40.78 -26.41
C LEU A 14 12.93 -39.32 -25.98
N VAL A 15 13.64 -38.51 -26.77
CA VAL A 15 13.85 -37.09 -26.48
C VAL A 15 12.52 -36.32 -26.54
N LEU A 16 11.72 -36.53 -27.60
CA LEU A 16 10.40 -35.89 -27.73
C LEU A 16 9.43 -36.33 -26.62
N GLY A 17 9.46 -37.61 -26.24
CA GLY A 17 8.69 -38.13 -25.11
C GLY A 17 9.08 -37.48 -23.80
N SER A 18 10.38 -37.32 -23.52
CA SER A 18 10.86 -36.68 -22.29
C SER A 18 10.46 -35.20 -22.18
N LEU A 19 10.46 -34.46 -23.30
CA LEU A 19 10.03 -33.07 -23.34
C LEU A 19 8.52 -32.94 -23.12
N ALA A 20 7.71 -33.83 -23.71
CA ALA A 20 6.26 -33.83 -23.51
C ALA A 20 5.89 -34.18 -22.07
N VAL A 21 6.54 -35.19 -21.47
CA VAL A 21 6.34 -35.58 -20.07
C VAL A 21 6.78 -34.47 -19.13
N GLY A 22 7.94 -33.85 -19.37
CA GLY A 22 8.42 -32.71 -18.57
C GLY A 22 7.49 -31.50 -18.62
N SER A 23 6.97 -31.18 -19.81
CA SER A 23 6.00 -30.08 -19.98
C SER A 23 4.67 -30.38 -19.30
N LEU A 24 4.18 -31.62 -19.37
CA LEU A 24 2.96 -32.06 -18.68
C LEU A 24 3.15 -32.03 -17.15
N LEU A 25 4.29 -32.51 -16.65
CA LEU A 25 4.61 -32.48 -15.22
C LEU A 25 4.72 -31.05 -14.70
N TYR A 26 5.31 -30.14 -15.48
CA TYR A 26 5.39 -28.72 -15.15
C TYR A 26 4.00 -28.07 -15.11
N LEU A 27 3.12 -28.40 -16.06
CA LEU A 27 1.75 -27.88 -16.10
C LEU A 27 0.93 -28.41 -14.92
N VAL A 28 1.03 -29.71 -14.59
CA VAL A 28 0.37 -30.31 -13.42
C VAL A 28 0.89 -29.72 -12.11
N ALA A 29 2.20 -29.53 -11.96
CA ALA A 29 2.78 -28.89 -10.78
C ALA A 29 2.34 -27.41 -10.65
N ARG A 30 2.24 -26.69 -11.77
CA ARG A 30 1.86 -25.28 -11.78
C ARG A 30 0.37 -25.05 -11.57
N VAL A 31 -0.48 -25.94 -12.08
CA VAL A 31 -1.94 -25.89 -11.87
C VAL A 31 -2.29 -26.42 -10.47
N GLY A 32 -1.64 -27.49 -10.00
CA GLY A 32 -1.88 -28.07 -8.67
C GLY A 32 -1.41 -27.20 -7.49
N SER A 33 -0.51 -26.24 -7.72
CA SER A 33 -0.05 -25.30 -6.68
C SER A 33 -0.95 -24.06 -6.50
N LEU A 34 -1.94 -23.85 -7.36
CA LEU A 34 -2.84 -22.69 -7.26
C LEU A 34 -4.08 -22.95 -6.38
N ASP A 35 -4.42 -24.21 -6.08
CA ASP A 35 -5.63 -24.56 -5.32
C ASP A 35 -5.40 -24.79 -3.81
N ARG A 36 -4.19 -24.52 -3.29
CA ARG A 36 -3.88 -24.84 -1.89
C ARG A 36 -3.20 -23.72 -1.10
N LEU A 37 -3.69 -22.49 -1.27
CA LEU A 37 -3.56 -21.46 -0.24
C LEU A 37 -4.96 -21.10 0.26
N GLN A 38 -5.41 -21.88 1.25
CA GLN A 38 -6.46 -21.42 2.16
C GLN A 38 -5.96 -20.08 2.75
N PRO A 39 -6.73 -18.98 2.72
CA PRO A 39 -6.34 -17.78 3.42
C PRO A 39 -6.13 -18.12 4.90
N ILE A 40 -4.89 -17.97 5.39
CA ILE A 40 -4.48 -18.21 6.78
C ILE A 40 -5.12 -17.19 7.76
N CYS A 41 -5.99 -16.31 7.28
CA CYS A 41 -6.75 -15.41 8.12
C CYS A 41 -8.19 -15.94 8.23
N PRO A 42 -8.60 -16.48 9.39
CA PRO A 42 -10.01 -16.52 9.73
C PRO A 42 -10.48 -15.07 9.75
N ILE A 43 -11.27 -14.67 8.76
CA ILE A 43 -12.07 -13.44 8.85
C ILE A 43 -13.26 -13.81 9.76
N GLU A 44 -12.99 -14.06 11.04
CA GLU A 44 -14.03 -14.04 12.05
C GLU A 44 -14.41 -12.57 12.24
N GLY A 45 -15.32 -12.12 11.40
CA GLY A 45 -16.02 -10.86 11.57
C GLY A 45 -16.87 -10.89 12.83
N ARG A 46 -16.25 -10.70 14.01
CA ARG A 46 -16.94 -10.01 15.11
C ARG A 46 -17.07 -8.54 14.74
N PHE A 47 -17.87 -8.26 13.71
CA PHE A 47 -18.62 -7.02 13.68
C PHE A 47 -19.63 -7.13 14.82
N GLY A 48 -19.23 -6.68 16.01
CA GLY A 48 -20.18 -6.45 17.09
C GLY A 48 -21.31 -5.60 16.54
N ALA A 49 -22.53 -6.10 16.68
CA ALA A 49 -23.75 -5.41 16.30
C ALA A 49 -23.86 -4.09 17.07
N ARG A 50 -23.31 -3.02 16.51
CA ARG A 50 -23.57 -1.64 16.91
C ARG A 50 -23.99 -0.90 15.66
N GLY A 51 -25.31 -0.73 15.54
CA GLY A 51 -26.01 0.20 14.65
C GLY A 51 -25.42 0.31 13.25
N GLN A 52 -25.91 -0.51 12.32
CA GLN A 52 -25.85 -0.17 10.90
C GLN A 52 -26.67 1.11 10.69
N ALA A 53 -26.03 2.27 10.86
CA ALA A 53 -26.51 3.46 10.18
C ALA A 53 -26.35 3.16 8.69
N GLU A 54 -27.46 2.96 7.99
CA GLU A 54 -27.48 2.85 6.54
C GLU A 54 -26.65 4.01 5.97
N PHE A 55 -25.47 3.69 5.42
CA PHE A 55 -24.59 4.71 4.83
C PHE A 55 -25.24 5.13 3.51
N PRO A 56 -25.78 6.36 3.37
CA PRO A 56 -26.37 6.78 2.11
C PRO A 56 -25.21 7.10 1.16
N LEU A 57 -24.75 6.07 0.43
CA LEU A 57 -23.62 6.12 -0.50
C LEU A 57 -23.74 7.29 -1.50
N ARG A 58 -24.98 7.64 -1.87
CA ARG A 58 -25.30 8.73 -2.79
C ARG A 58 -24.93 10.11 -2.25
N ALA A 59 -25.17 10.36 -0.95
CA ALA A 59 -24.81 11.63 -0.31
C ALA A 59 -23.30 11.78 -0.17
N LEU A 60 -22.58 10.68 0.08
CA LEU A 60 -21.12 10.69 0.19
C LEU A 60 -20.43 10.81 -1.18
N GLN A 61 -21.00 10.23 -2.24
CA GLN A 61 -20.52 10.39 -3.61
C GLN A 61 -20.60 11.85 -4.08
N PHE A 62 -21.71 12.55 -3.81
CA PHE A 62 -21.85 13.98 -4.11
C PHE A 62 -20.83 14.82 -3.34
N LYS A 63 -20.67 14.55 -2.04
CA LYS A 63 -19.70 15.22 -1.16
C LYS A 63 -18.23 15.00 -1.57
N ARG A 64 -17.93 13.89 -2.27
CA ARG A 64 -16.58 13.58 -2.77
C ARG A 64 -16.15 14.48 -3.93
N GLY A 65 -17.09 14.90 -4.79
CA GLY A 65 -16.82 15.88 -5.85
C GLY A 65 -16.35 17.21 -5.28
N LEU A 66 -17.03 17.70 -4.24
CA LEU A 66 -16.64 18.91 -3.51
C LEU A 66 -15.27 18.78 -2.82
N LEU A 67 -15.00 17.64 -2.16
CA LEU A 67 -13.70 17.38 -1.51
C LEU A 67 -12.51 17.33 -2.50
N HIS A 68 -12.74 16.89 -3.73
CA HIS A 68 -11.72 16.92 -4.77
C HIS A 68 -11.38 18.35 -5.21
N GLU A 69 -12.37 19.24 -5.29
CA GLU A 69 -12.15 20.67 -5.57
C GLU A 69 -11.45 21.36 -4.39
N PHE A 70 -11.83 21.05 -3.15
CA PHE A 70 -11.16 21.52 -1.94
C PHE A 70 -9.69 21.06 -1.82
N ARG A 71 -9.33 19.96 -2.47
CA ARG A 71 -7.95 19.43 -2.50
C ARG A 71 -7.01 20.25 -3.38
N LYS A 72 -7.54 21.07 -4.32
CA LYS A 72 -6.73 21.80 -5.31
C LYS A 72 -6.35 23.23 -4.91
N GLY A 73 -6.90 23.80 -3.84
CA GLY A 73 -6.56 25.17 -3.42
C GLY A 73 -7.15 25.51 -2.06
N ASN A 74 -6.48 26.41 -1.33
CA ASN A 74 -6.79 26.89 0.01
C ASN A 74 -8.30 26.86 0.33
N VAL A 75 -8.73 25.85 1.09
CA VAL A 75 -10.10 25.80 1.60
C VAL A 75 -10.31 27.03 2.47
N SER A 76 -11.19 27.93 2.04
CA SER A 76 -11.49 29.12 2.84
C SER A 76 -12.12 28.69 4.17
N LYS A 77 -11.83 29.45 5.25
CA LYS A 77 -12.39 29.14 6.58
C LYS A 77 -13.93 29.06 6.56
N GLU A 78 -14.57 29.81 5.67
CA GLU A 78 -16.02 29.79 5.44
C GLU A 78 -16.51 28.44 4.92
N GLN A 79 -15.82 27.86 3.94
CA GLN A 79 -16.20 26.55 3.36
C GLN A 79 -16.01 25.39 4.36
N VAL A 80 -14.99 25.48 5.23
CA VAL A 80 -14.81 24.51 6.33
C VAL A 80 -15.99 24.54 7.28
N ARG A 81 -16.48 25.74 7.63
CA ARG A 81 -17.62 25.93 8.54
C ARG A 81 -18.94 25.50 7.92
N LEU A 82 -19.19 25.83 6.66
CA LEU A 82 -20.43 25.47 5.96
C LEU A 82 -20.63 23.96 5.80
N HIS A 83 -19.55 23.18 5.84
CA HIS A 83 -19.58 21.74 5.62
C HIS A 83 -19.15 20.91 6.84
N ASP A 84 -19.04 21.51 8.03
CA ASP A 84 -18.61 20.84 9.26
C ASP A 84 -17.33 19.99 9.09
N LEU A 85 -16.39 20.50 8.30
CA LEU A 85 -15.16 19.79 8.00
C LEU A 85 -14.18 19.91 9.15
N VAL A 86 -13.59 18.79 9.55
CA VAL A 86 -12.63 18.72 10.66
C VAL A 86 -11.38 17.94 10.27
N GLN A 87 -10.24 18.34 10.83
CA GLN A 87 -9.02 17.54 10.77
C GLN A 87 -9.05 16.52 11.90
N GLN A 88 -9.20 15.25 11.56
CA GLN A 88 -9.28 14.15 12.51
C GLN A 88 -7.97 13.36 12.51
N LEU A 89 -7.58 12.83 13.67
CA LEU A 89 -6.50 11.85 13.75
C LEU A 89 -6.87 10.60 12.93
N PRO A 90 -5.88 9.90 12.35
CA PRO A 90 -6.15 8.71 11.57
C PRO A 90 -6.78 7.62 12.45
N LYS A 91 -7.81 6.98 11.91
CA LYS A 91 -8.46 5.80 12.53
C LYS A 91 -7.80 4.50 12.06
N ALA A 92 -7.05 4.56 10.96
CA ALA A 92 -6.19 3.47 10.50
C ALA A 92 -4.87 4.00 9.93
N ILE A 93 -3.78 3.24 10.10
CA ILE A 93 -2.45 3.58 9.59
C ILE A 93 -1.92 2.41 8.78
N ILE A 94 -1.44 2.69 7.56
CA ILE A 94 -0.65 1.75 6.76
C ILE A 94 0.81 1.89 7.16
N ILE A 95 1.28 0.99 8.03
CA ILE A 95 2.62 1.08 8.64
C ILE A 95 3.73 0.51 7.77
N GLY A 96 3.40 -0.30 6.75
CA GLY A 96 4.40 -0.96 5.95
C GLY A 96 3.87 -2.05 5.01
N VAL A 97 4.74 -2.76 4.29
CA VAL A 97 6.23 -2.59 4.31
C VAL A 97 6.74 -1.74 3.14
N ARG A 98 7.93 -1.15 3.27
CA ARG A 98 8.59 -0.44 2.16
C ARG A 98 8.70 -1.38 0.94
N LYS A 99 8.31 -0.87 -0.23
CA LYS A 99 8.19 -1.62 -1.50
C LYS A 99 7.16 -2.76 -1.51
N GLY A 100 6.27 -2.83 -0.51
CA GLY A 100 5.17 -3.79 -0.44
C GLY A 100 3.92 -3.39 -1.24
N GLY A 101 3.86 -2.18 -1.80
CA GLY A 101 2.67 -1.68 -2.51
C GLY A 101 1.77 -0.77 -1.67
N THR A 102 2.30 -0.20 -0.59
CA THR A 102 1.58 0.68 0.34
C THR A 102 0.88 1.86 -0.35
N ARG A 103 1.50 2.46 -1.38
CA ARG A 103 0.89 3.54 -2.17
C ARG A 103 -0.34 3.06 -2.94
N ALA A 104 -0.25 1.92 -3.62
CA ALA A 104 -1.36 1.36 -4.38
C ALA A 104 -2.54 1.03 -3.45
N LEU A 105 -2.25 0.41 -2.30
CA LEU A 105 -3.26 0.13 -1.27
C LEU A 105 -3.99 1.41 -0.82
N LEU A 106 -3.24 2.47 -0.50
CA LEU A 106 -3.84 3.73 -0.05
C LEU A 106 -4.75 4.34 -1.13
N GLU A 107 -4.32 4.35 -2.39
CA GLU A 107 -5.14 4.88 -3.50
C GLU A 107 -6.40 4.04 -3.72
N MET A 108 -6.29 2.71 -3.64
CA MET A 108 -7.44 1.80 -3.74
C MET A 108 -8.44 2.02 -2.60
N LEU A 109 -7.97 2.15 -1.35
CA LEU A 109 -8.85 2.43 -0.20
C LEU A 109 -9.54 3.80 -0.35
N ASN A 110 -8.84 4.79 -0.89
CA ASN A 110 -9.38 6.11 -1.15
C ASN A 110 -10.44 6.13 -2.28
N LEU A 111 -10.67 5.01 -2.97
CA LEU A 111 -11.84 4.85 -3.83
C LEU A 111 -13.14 4.72 -3.03
N HIS A 112 -13.09 4.39 -1.75
CA HIS A 112 -14.28 4.31 -0.91
C HIS A 112 -14.72 5.71 -0.43
N PRO A 113 -16.00 6.08 -0.56
CA PRO A 113 -16.46 7.45 -0.28
C PRO A 113 -16.40 7.85 1.21
N ALA A 114 -16.33 6.86 2.11
CA ALA A 114 -16.12 7.10 3.55
C ALA A 114 -14.64 7.21 3.95
N VAL A 115 -13.69 7.06 3.01
CA VAL A 115 -12.24 7.11 3.29
C VAL A 115 -11.67 8.43 2.79
N VAL A 116 -10.82 9.04 3.62
CA VAL A 116 -10.01 10.20 3.24
C VAL A 116 -8.55 9.90 3.53
N LYS A 117 -7.70 9.91 2.50
CA LYS A 117 -6.27 9.65 2.68
C LYS A 117 -5.47 10.91 3.01
N ALA A 118 -4.45 10.79 3.86
CA ALA A 118 -3.38 11.77 3.93
C ALA A 118 -2.64 11.85 2.57
N SER A 119 -2.24 13.06 2.18
CA SER A 119 -1.63 13.30 0.86
C SER A 119 -0.18 12.85 0.77
N GLN A 120 0.57 12.96 1.88
CA GLN A 120 2.00 12.69 1.98
C GLN A 120 2.30 11.73 3.13
N GLU A 121 3.49 11.14 3.09
CA GLU A 121 4.07 10.43 4.24
C GLU A 121 4.44 11.48 5.29
N ILE A 122 3.82 11.41 6.47
CA ILE A 122 3.97 12.47 7.48
C ILE A 122 5.22 12.27 8.32
N HIS A 123 5.70 11.02 8.42
CA HIS A 123 6.85 10.64 9.23
C HIS A 123 6.75 11.22 10.65
N PHE A 124 5.63 10.96 11.33
CA PHE A 124 5.38 11.52 12.65
C PHE A 124 5.98 10.64 13.75
N PHE A 125 5.80 9.32 13.66
CA PHE A 125 6.23 8.40 14.72
C PHE A 125 7.69 7.98 14.59
N ASP A 126 8.26 8.01 13.38
CA ASP A 126 9.63 7.56 13.06
C ASP A 126 10.67 8.69 13.02
N ASN A 127 10.24 9.96 13.09
CA ASN A 127 11.13 11.11 13.12
C ASN A 127 10.94 11.89 14.43
N ASP A 128 11.99 11.98 15.23
CA ASP A 128 11.95 12.60 16.56
C ASP A 128 11.63 14.09 16.53
N GLU A 129 12.11 14.83 15.52
CA GLU A 129 11.78 16.25 15.36
C GLU A 129 10.28 16.46 15.08
N ASN A 130 9.67 15.57 14.31
CA ASN A 130 8.23 15.62 14.04
C ASN A 130 7.43 15.16 15.26
N TYR A 131 7.86 14.10 15.93
CA TYR A 131 7.20 13.60 17.13
C TYR A 131 7.21 14.63 18.26
N ALA A 132 8.33 15.35 18.45
CA ALA A 132 8.48 16.41 19.45
C ALA A 132 7.51 17.60 19.25
N LYS A 133 6.99 17.81 18.03
CA LYS A 133 5.97 18.85 17.75
C LYS A 133 4.59 18.49 18.31
N GLY A 134 4.41 17.25 18.78
CA GLY A 134 3.22 16.80 19.48
C GLY A 134 2.04 16.44 18.58
N ILE A 135 1.01 15.87 19.21
CA ILE A 135 -0.13 15.27 18.50
C ILE A 135 -0.97 16.28 17.73
N GLU A 136 -1.04 17.53 18.19
CA GLU A 136 -1.77 18.59 17.50
C GLU A 136 -1.11 18.98 16.18
N TRP A 137 0.23 18.94 16.12
CA TRP A 137 0.95 19.10 14.86
C TRP A 137 0.58 17.98 13.88
N TYR A 138 0.55 16.73 14.36
CA TYR A 138 0.14 15.58 13.54
C TYR A 138 -1.31 15.70 13.04
N ARG A 139 -2.25 16.10 13.91
CA ARG A 139 -3.65 16.35 13.53
C ARG A 139 -3.75 17.41 12.43
N LYS A 140 -3.01 18.52 12.54
CA LYS A 140 -2.99 19.59 11.53
C LYS A 140 -2.42 19.17 10.18
N LYS A 141 -1.69 18.04 10.10
CA LYS A 141 -1.23 17.45 8.85
C LYS A 141 -2.29 16.57 8.17
N MET A 142 -3.35 16.20 8.88
CA MET A 142 -4.43 15.38 8.34
C MET A 142 -5.33 16.18 7.40
N PRO A 143 -5.91 15.56 6.37
CA PRO A 143 -6.87 16.23 5.51
C PRO A 143 -8.14 16.58 6.28
N PHE A 144 -8.84 17.61 5.81
CA PHE A 144 -10.21 17.87 6.23
C PHE A 144 -11.12 16.72 5.80
N SER A 145 -11.99 16.30 6.70
CA SER A 145 -12.91 15.17 6.51
C SER A 145 -14.21 15.42 7.26
N TYR A 146 -15.30 14.79 6.82
CA TYR A 146 -16.54 14.80 7.58
C TYR A 146 -16.41 13.88 8.81
N PRO A 147 -17.13 14.14 9.92
CA PRO A 147 -17.05 13.33 11.15
C PRO A 147 -17.27 11.83 10.94
N GLN A 148 -18.11 11.45 9.97
CA GLN A 148 -18.43 10.06 9.64
C GLN A 148 -17.36 9.36 8.80
N GLN A 149 -16.43 10.11 8.20
CA GLN A 149 -15.36 9.55 7.40
C GLN A 149 -14.22 9.01 8.27
N ILE A 150 -13.40 8.16 7.66
CA ILE A 150 -12.19 7.63 8.26
C ILE A 150 -10.96 8.24 7.57
N THR A 151 -10.07 8.83 8.36
CA THR A 151 -8.77 9.29 7.87
C THR A 151 -7.76 8.16 7.93
N ILE A 152 -7.02 7.97 6.84
CA ILE A 152 -5.97 6.95 6.72
C ILE A 152 -4.64 7.61 6.37
N GLU A 153 -3.60 7.28 7.13
CA GLU A 153 -2.22 7.72 6.91
C GLU A 153 -1.34 6.54 6.48
N LYS A 154 -0.23 6.80 5.79
CA LYS A 154 0.67 5.78 5.25
C LYS A 154 2.13 6.22 5.32
N SER A 155 2.91 5.62 6.21
CA SER A 155 4.36 5.82 6.32
C SER A 155 5.05 4.46 6.47
N PRO A 156 5.61 3.89 5.37
CA PRO A 156 6.12 2.52 5.38
C PRO A 156 7.36 2.28 6.25
N ALA A 157 8.03 3.34 6.70
CA ALA A 157 9.15 3.27 7.63
C ALA A 157 8.72 2.85 9.04
N TYR A 158 7.45 3.10 9.41
CA TYR A 158 6.89 2.74 10.71
C TYR A 158 7.04 1.25 11.06
N PHE A 159 7.06 0.38 10.05
CA PHE A 159 7.21 -1.06 10.26
C PHE A 159 8.59 -1.48 10.76
N ILE A 160 9.65 -0.71 10.46
CA ILE A 160 11.03 -1.07 10.79
C ILE A 160 11.63 -0.25 11.94
N THR A 161 10.99 0.87 12.31
CA THR A 161 11.48 1.76 13.36
C THR A 161 11.00 1.29 14.73
N GLU A 162 11.93 1.07 15.66
CA GLU A 162 11.68 0.39 16.93
C GLU A 162 10.78 1.17 17.89
N GLU A 163 10.86 2.51 17.89
CA GLU A 163 10.08 3.35 18.82
C GLU A 163 8.61 3.51 18.38
N VAL A 164 8.31 3.21 17.13
CA VAL A 164 7.00 3.51 16.52
C VAL A 164 5.83 2.77 17.17
N PRO A 165 5.90 1.45 17.46
CA PRO A 165 4.79 0.72 18.07
C PRO A 165 4.33 1.34 19.40
N GLU A 166 5.27 1.71 20.28
CA GLU A 166 4.96 2.33 21.56
C GLU A 166 4.32 3.71 21.37
N ARG A 167 4.86 4.53 20.46
CA ARG A 167 4.34 5.88 20.19
C ARG A 167 2.92 5.84 19.60
N ILE A 168 2.64 4.89 18.70
CA ILE A 168 1.29 4.68 18.14
C ILE A 168 0.34 4.21 19.24
N TYR A 169 0.75 3.25 20.07
CA TYR A 169 -0.06 2.74 21.17
C TYR A 169 -0.43 3.85 22.17
N LYS A 170 0.53 4.73 22.52
CA LYS A 170 0.30 5.91 23.38
C LYS A 170 -0.72 6.88 22.79
N MET A 171 -0.74 7.05 21.47
CA MET A 171 -1.74 7.90 20.81
C MET A 171 -3.14 7.25 20.87
N ASN A 172 -3.24 5.99 20.47
CA ASN A 172 -4.51 5.26 20.43
C ASN A 172 -4.26 3.75 20.41
N SER A 173 -4.50 3.08 21.54
CA SER A 173 -4.35 1.63 21.69
C SER A 173 -5.35 0.81 20.87
N SER A 174 -6.44 1.43 20.39
CA SER A 174 -7.49 0.79 19.59
C SER A 174 -7.38 1.10 18.09
N ILE A 175 -6.28 1.71 17.65
CA ILE A 175 -6.10 2.07 16.24
C ILE A 175 -5.93 0.83 15.36
N LYS A 176 -6.46 0.89 14.13
CA LYS A 176 -6.30 -0.20 13.16
C LYS A 176 -4.99 -0.05 12.39
N LEU A 177 -4.18 -1.11 12.37
CA LEU A 177 -2.93 -1.14 11.62
C LEU A 177 -3.10 -2.00 10.37
N LEU A 178 -2.65 -1.48 9.23
CA LEU A 178 -2.66 -2.16 7.94
C LEU A 178 -1.23 -2.43 7.51
N ILE A 179 -0.96 -3.68 7.12
CA ILE A 179 0.33 -4.13 6.62
C ILE A 179 0.09 -4.79 5.26
N ILE A 180 0.82 -4.36 4.25
CA ILE A 180 0.87 -5.02 2.94
C ILE A 180 2.28 -5.56 2.70
N VAL A 181 2.35 -6.87 2.47
CA VAL A 181 3.60 -7.60 2.25
C VAL A 181 3.69 -8.10 0.81
N ARG A 182 4.92 -8.32 0.35
CA ARG A 182 5.27 -8.88 -0.94
C ARG A 182 6.31 -9.98 -0.72
N GLU A 183 6.46 -10.89 -1.68
CA GLU A 183 7.57 -11.85 -1.72
C GLU A 183 8.91 -11.14 -1.42
N PRO A 184 9.68 -11.63 -0.42
CA PRO A 184 10.80 -10.89 0.18
C PRO A 184 11.94 -10.61 -0.80
N THR A 185 12.26 -11.53 -1.71
CA THR A 185 13.32 -11.38 -2.71
C THR A 185 12.98 -10.25 -3.68
N THR A 186 11.76 -10.28 -4.22
CA THR A 186 11.27 -9.28 -5.16
C THR A 186 11.10 -7.92 -4.49
N ARG A 187 10.67 -7.91 -3.21
CA ARG A 187 10.65 -6.69 -2.39
C ARG A 187 12.07 -6.11 -2.28
N ALA A 188 13.08 -6.92 -1.94
CA ALA A 188 14.46 -6.50 -1.80
C ALA A 188 15.06 -5.97 -3.11
N ILE A 189 14.81 -6.65 -4.24
CA ILE A 189 15.23 -6.18 -5.58
C ILE A 189 14.60 -4.81 -5.87
N SER A 190 13.28 -4.67 -5.65
CA SER A 190 12.58 -3.40 -5.86
C SER A 190 13.12 -2.27 -4.98
N ASP A 191 13.56 -2.63 -3.78
CA ASP A 191 14.15 -1.69 -2.82
C ASP A 191 15.51 -1.19 -3.30
N TYR A 192 16.35 -2.11 -3.74
CA TYR A 192 17.64 -1.82 -4.35
C TYR A 192 17.51 -0.94 -5.60
N THR A 193 16.61 -1.27 -6.52
CA THR A 193 16.37 -0.48 -7.74
C THR A 193 15.99 0.97 -7.42
N GLN A 194 15.08 1.19 -6.46
CA GLN A 194 14.69 2.55 -6.08
C GLN A 194 15.86 3.35 -5.49
N VAL A 195 16.74 2.70 -4.70
CA VAL A 195 17.93 3.36 -4.15
C VAL A 195 18.92 3.73 -5.26
N LEU A 196 19.10 2.86 -6.26
CA LEU A 196 19.96 3.13 -7.42
C LEU A 196 19.45 4.32 -8.25
N GLU A 197 18.18 4.30 -8.65
CA GLU A 197 17.56 5.40 -9.42
C GLU A 197 17.69 6.74 -8.70
N GLY A 198 17.51 6.75 -7.38
CA GLY A 198 17.68 7.94 -6.55
C GLY A 198 19.13 8.44 -6.46
N LYS A 199 20.14 7.57 -6.61
CA LYS A 199 21.55 7.99 -6.70
C LYS A 199 21.86 8.59 -8.07
N GLU A 200 21.43 7.93 -9.14
CA GLU A 200 21.65 8.41 -10.51
C GLU A 200 20.96 9.76 -10.78
N GLY A 201 19.73 9.94 -10.29
CA GLY A 201 19.02 11.22 -10.39
C GLY A 201 19.76 12.38 -9.70
N ARG A 202 20.36 12.13 -8.53
CA ARG A 202 21.17 13.14 -7.82
C ARG A 202 22.45 13.49 -8.57
N ILE A 203 23.14 12.50 -9.13
CA ILE A 203 24.36 12.72 -9.92
C ILE A 203 24.04 13.56 -11.18
N LYS A 204 22.95 13.24 -11.88
CA LYS A 204 22.50 14.02 -13.05
C LYS A 204 22.15 15.46 -12.69
N LEU A 205 21.45 15.68 -11.57
CA LEU A 205 21.12 17.03 -11.09
C LEU A 205 22.38 17.85 -10.78
N ILE A 206 23.35 17.26 -10.08
CA ILE A 206 24.62 17.95 -9.75
C ILE A 206 25.40 18.30 -11.02
N THR A 207 25.45 17.38 -11.98
CA THR A 207 26.16 17.60 -13.26
C THR A 207 25.47 18.70 -14.08
N SER A 208 24.13 18.68 -14.12
CA SER A 208 23.33 19.72 -14.77
C SER A 208 23.40 21.07 -14.09
N LEU A 209 23.71 21.17 -12.79
CA LEU A 209 23.89 22.47 -12.14
C LEU A 209 25.27 23.06 -12.40
N ARG A 210 26.28 22.21 -12.62
CA ARG A 210 27.65 22.63 -12.94
C ARG A 210 27.84 23.08 -14.38
N SER A 211 26.99 22.65 -15.31
CA SER A 211 27.05 23.05 -16.72
C SER A 211 26.38 24.40 -17.02
N TRP A 212 25.84 25.07 -16.00
CA TRP A 212 25.21 26.41 -16.10
C TRP A 212 26.02 27.49 -15.35
N GLN A 213 27.26 27.17 -14.97
CA GLN A 213 28.27 28.10 -14.46
C GLN A 213 29.42 28.18 -15.46
#